data_AF-U9TH05-F1
#
_entry.id   AF-U9TH05-F1
#
_cell.length_a   1.000
_cell.length_b   1.000
_cell.length_c   1.000
_cell.angle_alpha   90.00
_cell.angle_beta   90.00
_cell.angle_gamma   90.00
#
_symmetry.space_group_name_H-M   'P 1'
#
loop_
_entity.id
_entity.type
_entity.pdbx_description
1 polymer ?
#
loop_
_entity_poly.entity_id
_entity_poly.type
_entity_poly.pdbx_seq_one_letter_code
_entity_poly.pdbx_strand_id
1 'polypeptide(L)'
;IAKKAKNLSQIIRDSIYSNAIIPHKHFENIFAYEIDGYGSSNLMDDANLPSLLSLPYFGFIDNDDKIYLKTRDFVLSDWNKFWFNGEKFQGVGSPHTGLGYIWPMSLCMKILTSTNDQEILETLELLKESSADTGLTHESFYYNDPNNYTRSWFAWANSLFGETILHLAKEKPDLIMIDDFKFIKLLDASK
;
A
#
# COMPACT_ATOMS: atom_id res chain seq x y z
N ILE A 1 -4.57 -14.74 -29.82
CA ILE A 1 -4.89 -13.89 -28.64
C ILE A 1 -3.62 -13.42 -27.94
N ALA A 2 -2.69 -14.31 -27.57
CA ALA A 2 -1.41 -13.97 -26.92
C ALA A 2 -0.63 -12.79 -27.56
N LYS A 3 -0.42 -12.81 -28.88
CA LYS A 3 0.28 -11.70 -29.58
C LYS A 3 -0.43 -10.35 -29.43
N LYS A 4 -1.77 -10.33 -29.48
CA LYS A 4 -2.55 -9.09 -29.32
C LYS A 4 -2.42 -8.56 -27.89
N ALA A 5 -2.52 -9.44 -26.89
CA ALA A 5 -2.36 -9.08 -25.48
C ALA A 5 -0.95 -8.54 -25.19
N LYS A 6 0.10 -9.21 -25.69
CA LYS A 6 1.49 -8.75 -25.54
C LYS A 6 1.71 -7.37 -26.15
N ASN A 7 1.21 -7.16 -27.37
CA ASN A 7 1.35 -5.87 -28.05
C ASN A 7 0.61 -4.75 -27.29
N LEU A 8 -0.63 -5.00 -26.86
CA LEU A 8 -1.40 -4.02 -26.10
C LEU A 8 -0.72 -3.68 -24.76
N SER A 9 -0.22 -4.68 -24.05
CA SER A 9 0.51 -4.48 -22.79
C SER A 9 1.76 -3.62 -22.97
N GLN A 10 2.53 -3.85 -24.04
CA GLN A 10 3.71 -3.03 -24.34
C GLN A 10 3.32 -1.58 -24.64
N ILE A 11 2.29 -1.36 -25.46
CA ILE A 11 1.80 -0.02 -25.80
C ILE A 11 1.35 0.74 -24.54
N ILE A 12 0.61 0.07 -23.65
CA ILE A 12 0.14 0.67 -22.39
C ILE A 12 1.33 1.00 -21.50
N ARG A 13 2.30 0.08 -21.34
CA ARG A 13 3.49 0.30 -20.53
C ARG A 13 4.31 1.48 -21.04
N ASP A 14 4.61 1.51 -22.34
CA ASP A 14 5.37 2.60 -22.95
C ASP A 14 4.65 3.95 -22.80
N SER A 15 3.31 3.94 -22.93
CA SER A 15 2.47 5.12 -22.71
C SER A 15 2.52 5.61 -21.26
N ILE A 16 2.50 4.72 -20.27
CA ILE A 16 2.62 5.08 -18.86
C ILE A 16 3.97 5.77 -18.60
N TYR A 17 5.08 5.15 -19.02
CA TYR A 17 6.42 5.73 -18.80
C TYR A 17 6.62 7.06 -19.53
N SER A 18 5.98 7.25 -20.69
CA SER A 18 6.13 8.48 -21.47
C SER A 18 5.23 9.63 -21.00
N ASN A 19 4.11 9.35 -20.34
CA ASN A 19 3.09 10.37 -20.05
C ASN A 19 2.72 10.51 -18.56
N ALA A 20 2.89 9.46 -17.75
CA ALA A 20 2.46 9.45 -16.35
C ALA A 20 3.57 9.79 -15.35
N ILE A 21 4.81 9.95 -15.81
CA ILE A 21 5.92 10.43 -14.96
C ILE A 21 5.96 11.94 -15.02
N ILE A 22 5.68 12.59 -13.89
CA ILE A 22 5.56 14.04 -13.77
C ILE A 22 6.71 14.58 -12.89
N PRO A 23 7.40 15.65 -13.32
CA PRO A 23 8.36 16.33 -12.47
C PRO A 23 7.65 17.02 -11.30
N HIS A 24 8.04 16.67 -10.08
CA HIS A 24 7.58 17.26 -8.83
C HIS A 24 8.69 18.08 -8.17
N LYS A 25 8.32 19.25 -7.65
CA LYS A 25 9.26 20.21 -7.04
C LYS A 25 10.08 19.63 -5.87
N HIS A 26 9.49 18.70 -5.11
CA HIS A 26 10.10 18.13 -3.89
C HIS A 26 10.57 16.67 -4.03
N PHE A 27 10.10 15.94 -5.04
CA PHE A 27 10.32 14.49 -5.18
C PHE A 27 10.93 14.10 -6.54
N GLU A 28 11.48 15.04 -7.30
CA GLU A 28 12.07 14.80 -8.62
C GLU A 28 11.03 14.28 -9.62
N ASN A 29 11.07 13.01 -10.03
CA ASN A 29 10.13 12.41 -10.98
C ASN A 29 9.28 11.38 -10.25
N ILE A 30 7.95 11.53 -10.32
CA ILE A 30 6.98 10.64 -9.67
C ILE A 30 5.91 10.19 -10.66
N PHE A 31 5.25 9.06 -10.39
CA PHE A 31 4.02 8.73 -11.10
C PHE A 31 2.87 9.63 -10.65
N ALA A 32 2.10 10.14 -11.61
CA ALA A 32 0.79 10.72 -11.36
C ALA A 32 -0.25 9.62 -11.14
N TYR A 33 -1.23 9.90 -10.28
CA TYR A 33 -2.36 9.00 -10.03
C TYR A 33 -3.26 8.90 -11.26
N GLU A 34 -3.59 10.04 -11.84
CA GLU A 34 -4.36 10.14 -13.09
C GLU A 34 -3.72 11.17 -14.03
N ILE A 35 -3.86 10.92 -15.33
CA ILE A 35 -3.51 11.86 -16.40
C ILE A 35 -4.64 11.88 -17.45
N ASP A 36 -4.82 13.01 -18.12
CA ASP A 36 -5.85 13.15 -19.17
C ASP A 36 -5.31 12.96 -20.61
N GLY A 37 -3.98 12.93 -20.78
CA GLY A 37 -3.32 12.89 -22.09
C GLY A 37 -3.25 14.24 -22.82
N TYR A 38 -3.79 15.31 -22.24
CA TYR A 38 -3.75 16.69 -22.74
C TYR A 38 -2.81 17.60 -21.95
N GLY A 39 -2.23 17.07 -20.87
CA GLY A 39 -1.21 17.74 -20.05
C GLY A 39 -1.61 17.94 -18.59
N SER A 40 -2.83 17.58 -18.20
CA SER A 40 -3.26 17.64 -16.80
C SER A 40 -2.86 16.34 -16.07
N SER A 41 -2.51 16.49 -14.80
CA SER A 41 -2.21 15.37 -13.91
C SER A 41 -2.83 15.59 -12.52
N ASN A 42 -3.32 14.51 -11.92
CA ASN A 42 -3.74 14.47 -10.52
C ASN A 42 -2.64 13.79 -9.71
N LEU A 43 -1.98 14.56 -8.84
CA LEU A 43 -0.93 14.08 -7.97
C LEU A 43 -1.52 13.78 -6.59
N MET A 44 -1.74 12.50 -6.31
CA MET A 44 -2.24 11.97 -5.04
C MET A 44 -1.95 10.47 -4.99
N ASP A 45 -2.40 9.78 -3.94
CA ASP A 45 -2.70 8.36 -4.02
C ASP A 45 -3.99 8.07 -3.24
N ASP A 46 -4.58 6.92 -3.53
CA ASP A 46 -5.75 6.39 -2.82
C ASP A 46 -5.38 5.08 -2.12
N ALA A 47 -5.99 4.80 -0.99
CA ALA A 47 -5.70 3.58 -0.26
C ALA A 47 -6.27 2.29 -0.88
N ASN A 48 -7.25 2.42 -1.78
CA ASN A 48 -7.82 1.29 -2.50
C ASN A 48 -6.85 0.78 -3.57
N LEU A 49 -6.84 -0.53 -3.79
CA LEU A 49 -5.94 -1.16 -4.75
C LEU A 49 -6.62 -1.36 -6.12
N PRO A 50 -5.91 -1.16 -7.24
CA PRO A 50 -4.51 -0.75 -7.36
C PRO A 50 -4.29 0.75 -7.05
N SER A 51 -3.26 1.03 -6.25
CA SER A 51 -2.73 2.36 -5.91
C SER A 51 -1.29 2.54 -6.38
N LEU A 52 -0.76 3.76 -6.36
CA LEU A 52 0.66 4.03 -6.68
C LEU A 52 1.58 3.31 -5.69
N LEU A 53 1.22 3.29 -4.40
CA LEU A 53 1.96 2.56 -3.37
C LEU A 53 2.06 1.06 -3.67
N SER A 54 1.02 0.49 -4.28
CA SER A 54 0.90 -0.95 -4.57
C SER A 54 1.52 -1.40 -5.91
N LEU A 55 2.13 -0.51 -6.69
CA LEU A 55 2.69 -0.86 -8.00
C LEU A 55 3.64 -2.08 -7.96
N PRO A 56 4.55 -2.21 -6.97
CA PRO A 56 5.40 -3.39 -6.89
C PRO A 56 4.65 -4.66 -6.45
N TYR A 57 3.65 -4.52 -5.59
CA TYR A 57 2.79 -5.65 -5.20
C TYR A 57 2.11 -6.30 -6.40
N PHE A 58 1.69 -5.51 -7.41
CA PHE A 58 1.14 -6.02 -8.66
C PHE A 58 2.20 -6.40 -9.73
N GLY A 59 3.49 -6.36 -9.40
CA GLY A 59 4.57 -6.69 -10.32
C GLY A 59 4.70 -5.70 -11.49
N PHE A 60 4.24 -4.45 -11.32
CA PHE A 60 4.36 -3.45 -12.38
C PHE A 60 5.79 -2.90 -12.48
N ILE A 61 6.42 -2.69 -11.32
CA ILE A 61 7.74 -2.08 -11.14
C ILE A 61 8.42 -2.70 -9.92
N ASP A 62 9.75 -2.69 -9.86
CA ASP A 62 10.48 -3.24 -8.72
C ASP A 62 10.41 -2.31 -7.49
N ASN A 63 10.49 -2.89 -6.29
CA ASN A 63 10.44 -2.15 -5.02
C ASN A 63 11.61 -1.16 -4.83
N ASP A 64 12.73 -1.36 -5.53
CA ASP A 64 13.92 -0.51 -5.48
C ASP A 64 14.05 0.44 -6.68
N ASP A 65 13.06 0.48 -7.57
CA ASP A 65 13.04 1.42 -8.68
C ASP A 65 13.03 2.87 -8.16
N LYS A 66 13.88 3.71 -8.74
CA LYS A 66 14.09 5.08 -8.27
C LYS A 66 12.85 5.95 -8.40
N ILE A 67 12.08 5.79 -9.47
CA ILE A 67 10.84 6.56 -9.68
C ILE A 67 9.78 6.06 -8.70
N TYR A 68 9.69 4.74 -8.49
CA TYR A 68 8.80 4.19 -7.47
C TYR A 68 9.15 4.72 -6.07
N LEU A 69 10.42 4.69 -5.66
CA LEU A 69 10.82 5.19 -4.34
C LEU A 69 10.48 6.67 -4.15
N LYS A 70 10.68 7.50 -5.16
CA LYS A 70 10.26 8.92 -5.11
C LYS A 70 8.76 9.09 -5.09
N THR A 71 8.03 8.23 -5.79
CA THR A 71 6.56 8.19 -5.76
C THR A 71 6.09 7.78 -4.36
N ARG A 72 6.69 6.74 -3.76
CA ARG A 72 6.41 6.28 -2.40
C ARG A 72 6.63 7.40 -1.38
N ASP A 73 7.76 8.10 -1.47
CA ASP A 73 8.07 9.25 -0.61
C ASP A 73 7.00 10.35 -0.73
N PHE A 74 6.52 10.62 -1.95
CA PHE A 74 5.41 11.54 -2.19
C PHE A 74 4.11 11.06 -1.54
N VAL A 75 3.73 9.80 -1.78
CA VAL A 75 2.48 9.20 -1.28
C VAL A 75 2.40 9.20 0.25
N LEU A 76 3.53 8.95 0.91
CA LEU A 76 3.67 8.87 2.37
C LEU A 76 4.08 10.21 3.00
N SER A 77 3.62 11.33 2.43
CA SER A 77 3.93 12.68 2.90
C SER A 77 2.73 13.61 2.81
N ASP A 78 2.82 14.77 3.47
CA ASP A 78 1.78 15.82 3.43
C ASP A 78 1.52 16.40 2.01
N TRP A 79 2.33 16.03 1.00
CA TRP A 79 2.08 16.37 -0.40
C TRP A 79 0.96 15.53 -1.02
N ASN A 80 0.70 14.35 -0.49
CA ASN A 80 -0.49 13.59 -0.82
C ASN A 80 -1.66 14.11 0.04
N LYS A 81 -2.68 14.69 -0.58
CA LYS A 81 -3.86 15.23 0.13
C LYS A 81 -4.65 14.19 0.95
N PHE A 82 -4.42 12.90 0.70
CA PHE A 82 -5.01 11.79 1.44
C PHE A 82 -4.01 11.07 2.35
N TRP A 83 -2.80 11.60 2.50
CA TRP A 83 -1.96 11.26 3.65
C TRP A 83 -2.49 12.00 4.87
N PHE A 84 -2.84 11.24 5.91
CA PHE A 84 -3.27 11.79 7.19
C PHE A 84 -2.23 11.46 8.24
N ASN A 85 -1.84 12.46 9.02
CA ASN A 85 -0.83 12.35 10.07
C ASN A 85 -1.41 12.85 11.39
N GLY A 86 -1.80 11.92 12.25
CA GLY A 86 -2.37 12.21 13.57
C GLY A 86 -1.31 12.22 14.66
N GLU A 87 -1.75 12.28 15.92
CA GLU A 87 -0.81 12.16 17.05
C GLU A 87 -0.13 10.78 17.08
N LYS A 88 -0.87 9.74 16.67
CA LYS A 88 -0.41 8.36 16.69
C LYS A 88 -0.51 7.68 15.33
N PHE A 89 -1.66 7.78 14.67
CA PHE A 89 -1.90 7.07 13.42
C PHE A 89 -1.56 7.94 12.22
N GLN A 90 -0.83 7.34 11.29
CA GLN A 90 -0.49 7.94 10.02
C GLN A 90 -0.71 6.93 8.89
N GLY A 91 -1.23 7.38 7.76
CA GLY A 91 -1.55 6.49 6.64
C GLY A 91 -2.30 7.17 5.51
N VAL A 92 -2.55 6.42 4.45
CA VAL A 92 -3.30 6.91 3.29
C VAL A 92 -4.78 6.58 3.46
N GLY A 93 -5.62 7.55 3.14
CA GLY A 93 -7.07 7.42 3.11
C GLY A 93 -7.64 7.43 1.70
N SER A 94 -8.89 7.88 1.59
CA SER A 94 -9.60 7.97 0.32
C SER A 94 -10.63 9.11 0.35
N PRO A 95 -10.90 9.80 -0.77
CA PRO A 95 -12.08 10.66 -0.88
C PRO A 95 -13.38 9.90 -0.64
N HIS A 96 -13.39 8.56 -0.77
CA HIS A 96 -14.57 7.73 -0.52
C HIS A 96 -15.08 7.82 0.93
N THR A 97 -14.16 7.84 1.90
CA THR A 97 -14.48 7.90 3.34
C THR A 97 -14.33 9.32 3.92
N GLY A 98 -13.82 10.26 3.14
CA GLY A 98 -13.61 11.64 3.54
C GLY A 98 -12.29 11.88 4.27
N LEU A 99 -12.09 13.13 4.69
CA LEU A 99 -10.83 13.59 5.28
C LEU A 99 -10.61 13.04 6.69
N GLY A 100 -9.38 12.65 7.00
CA GLY A 100 -8.97 12.12 8.30
C GLY A 100 -9.23 10.63 8.49
N TYR A 101 -9.78 9.92 7.50
CA TYR A 101 -9.98 8.47 7.60
C TYR A 101 -8.87 7.72 6.89
N ILE A 102 -8.04 7.01 7.66
CA ILE A 102 -6.97 6.14 7.17
C ILE A 102 -7.55 4.77 6.87
N TRP A 103 -7.13 4.15 5.76
CA TRP A 103 -7.53 2.79 5.44
C TRP A 103 -6.42 1.82 5.85
N PRO A 104 -6.73 0.80 6.67
CA PRO A 104 -5.77 -0.25 7.05
C PRO A 104 -5.09 -0.94 5.86
N MET A 105 -5.75 -0.99 4.69
CA MET A 105 -5.16 -1.54 3.47
C MET A 105 -3.94 -0.77 2.99
N SER A 106 -3.89 0.56 3.18
CA SER A 106 -2.69 1.34 2.86
C SER A 106 -1.51 0.99 3.76
N LEU A 107 -1.76 0.66 5.03
CA LEU A 107 -0.74 0.20 5.98
C LEU A 107 -0.22 -1.19 5.58
N CYS A 108 -1.12 -2.09 5.15
CA CYS A 108 -0.74 -3.38 4.58
C CYS A 108 0.18 -3.19 3.36
N MET A 109 -0.18 -2.30 2.43
CA MET A 109 0.65 -1.99 1.27
C MET A 109 1.99 -1.39 1.66
N LYS A 110 2.02 -0.47 2.63
CA LYS A 110 3.26 0.12 3.14
C LYS A 110 4.21 -0.97 3.66
N ILE A 111 3.70 -1.98 4.36
CA ILE A 111 4.47 -3.16 4.80
C ILE A 111 4.93 -4.01 3.60
N LEU A 112 4.00 -4.44 2.74
CA LEU A 112 4.25 -5.37 1.64
C LEU A 112 5.21 -4.82 0.56
N THR A 113 5.43 -3.51 0.56
CA THR A 113 6.34 -2.83 -0.37
C THR A 113 7.53 -2.17 0.35
N SER A 114 7.77 -2.51 1.61
CA SER A 114 8.92 -2.03 2.39
C SER A 114 10.07 -3.03 2.38
N THR A 115 11.29 -2.51 2.42
CA THR A 115 12.50 -3.27 2.74
C THR A 115 13.10 -2.91 4.10
N ASN A 116 12.48 -1.97 4.83
CA ASN A 116 12.94 -1.46 6.12
C ASN A 116 12.18 -2.14 7.27
N ASP A 117 12.89 -2.97 8.05
CA ASP A 117 12.32 -3.73 9.15
C ASP A 117 11.69 -2.85 10.24
N GLN A 118 12.26 -1.67 10.51
CA GLN A 118 11.70 -0.73 11.47
C GLN A 118 10.38 -0.14 10.97
N GLU A 119 10.31 0.25 9.69
CA GLU A 119 9.07 0.73 9.07
C GLU A 119 7.97 -0.34 9.13
N ILE A 120 8.34 -1.60 8.88
CA ILE A 120 7.42 -2.74 8.95
C ILE A 120 6.87 -2.91 10.36
N LEU A 121 7.73 -2.95 11.39
CA LEU A 121 7.33 -3.12 12.78
C LEU A 121 6.44 -1.99 13.27
N GLU A 122 6.81 -0.74 13.00
CA GLU A 122 6.00 0.43 13.37
C GLU A 122 4.63 0.40 12.68
N THR A 123 4.59 0.07 11.39
CA THR A 123 3.34 0.01 10.63
C THR A 123 2.45 -1.15 11.08
N LEU A 124 3.05 -2.28 11.47
CA LEU A 124 2.32 -3.43 12.02
C LEU A 124 1.67 -3.09 13.37
N GLU A 125 2.36 -2.32 14.22
CA GLU A 125 1.82 -1.84 15.49
C GLU A 125 0.61 -0.91 15.25
N LEU A 126 0.74 0.06 14.34
CA LEU A 126 -0.38 0.93 13.95
C LEU A 126 -1.58 0.12 13.43
N LEU A 127 -1.33 -0.90 12.61
CA LEU A 127 -2.37 -1.75 12.05
C LEU A 127 -3.10 -2.53 13.14
N LYS A 128 -2.37 -3.11 14.10
CA LYS A 128 -2.92 -3.81 15.27
C LYS A 128 -3.78 -2.88 16.12
N GLU A 129 -3.27 -1.69 16.44
CA GLU A 129 -3.96 -0.74 17.31
C GLU A 129 -5.13 -0.02 16.62
N SER A 130 -5.19 -0.04 15.27
CA SER A 130 -6.31 0.52 14.51
C SER A 130 -7.58 -0.35 14.52
N SER A 131 -7.52 -1.57 15.05
CA SER A 131 -8.65 -2.52 15.00
C SER A 131 -9.78 -2.19 16.00
N ALA A 132 -9.63 -1.17 16.85
CA ALA A 132 -10.60 -0.83 17.90
C ALA A 132 -11.05 -2.06 18.73
N ASP A 133 -10.09 -2.92 19.08
CA ASP A 133 -10.29 -4.19 19.81
C ASP A 133 -11.31 -5.18 19.20
N THR A 134 -11.72 -5.00 17.93
CA THR A 134 -12.67 -5.91 17.26
C THR A 134 -12.03 -7.22 16.78
N GLY A 135 -10.70 -7.24 16.66
CA GLY A 135 -9.95 -8.34 16.05
C GLY A 135 -10.11 -8.43 14.52
N LEU A 136 -10.73 -7.42 13.90
CA LEU A 136 -10.94 -7.34 12.45
C LEU A 136 -10.32 -6.07 11.86
N THR A 137 -10.08 -6.10 10.56
CA THR A 137 -9.65 -4.95 9.76
C THR A 137 -10.88 -4.24 9.19
N HIS A 138 -11.04 -2.97 9.54
CA HIS A 138 -12.09 -2.09 9.03
C HIS A 138 -11.76 -1.54 7.62
N GLU A 139 -12.72 -0.90 6.97
CA GLU A 139 -12.43 -0.17 5.72
C GLU A 139 -11.58 1.05 5.98
N SER A 140 -11.99 1.86 6.95
CA SER A 140 -11.23 3.03 7.38
C SER A 140 -11.46 3.32 8.84
N PHE A 141 -10.57 4.09 9.45
CA PHE A 141 -10.69 4.57 10.82
C PHE A 141 -10.21 6.02 10.92
N TYR A 142 -10.79 6.79 11.82
CA TYR A 142 -10.40 8.17 12.04
C TYR A 142 -9.01 8.22 12.68
N TYR A 143 -8.10 8.98 12.09
CA TYR A 143 -6.68 9.06 12.45
C TYR A 143 -6.37 9.46 13.91
N ASN A 144 -7.32 10.09 14.62
CA ASN A 144 -7.18 10.40 16.06
C ASN A 144 -8.05 9.52 16.97
N ASP A 145 -8.96 8.70 16.43
CA ASP A 145 -9.79 7.79 17.21
C ASP A 145 -10.18 6.55 16.38
N PRO A 146 -9.49 5.41 16.56
CA PRO A 146 -9.77 4.21 15.78
C PRO A 146 -11.15 3.60 16.07
N ASN A 147 -11.83 3.97 17.18
CA ASN A 147 -13.20 3.54 17.46
C ASN A 147 -14.21 4.16 16.50
N ASN A 148 -13.86 5.26 15.84
CA ASN A 148 -14.63 5.84 14.77
C ASN A 148 -14.17 5.26 13.42
N TYR A 149 -14.75 4.11 13.05
CA TYR A 149 -14.40 3.38 11.85
C TYR A 149 -15.58 3.17 10.92
N THR A 150 -15.29 2.86 9.65
CA THR A 150 -16.28 2.45 8.65
C THR A 150 -16.18 0.96 8.37
N ARG A 151 -17.34 0.32 8.13
CA ARG A 151 -17.49 -1.11 7.84
C ARG A 151 -16.80 -2.03 8.85
N SER A 152 -17.54 -2.41 9.89
CA SER A 152 -17.11 -3.40 10.89
C SER A 152 -16.72 -4.77 10.29
N TRP A 153 -17.22 -5.11 9.10
CA TRP A 153 -16.89 -6.34 8.41
C TRP A 153 -16.52 -6.08 6.95
N PHE A 154 -15.21 -6.11 6.67
CA PHE A 154 -14.68 -5.96 5.32
C PHE A 154 -13.74 -7.10 4.96
N ALA A 155 -14.30 -8.15 4.35
CA ALA A 155 -13.58 -9.39 4.04
C ALA A 155 -12.30 -9.17 3.22
N TRP A 156 -12.28 -8.18 2.30
CA TRP A 156 -11.07 -7.90 1.53
C TRP A 156 -9.93 -7.35 2.41
N ALA A 157 -10.21 -6.37 3.25
CA ALA A 157 -9.20 -5.83 4.17
C ALA A 157 -8.68 -6.91 5.14
N ASN A 158 -9.58 -7.77 5.66
CA ASN A 158 -9.19 -8.91 6.48
C ASN A 158 -8.27 -9.90 5.74
N SER A 159 -8.60 -10.23 4.48
CA SER A 159 -7.77 -11.14 3.67
C SER A 159 -6.41 -10.52 3.36
N LEU A 160 -6.35 -9.22 3.07
CA LEU A 160 -5.10 -8.52 2.81
C LEU A 160 -4.21 -8.45 4.06
N PHE A 161 -4.81 -8.24 5.24
CA PHE A 161 -4.09 -8.34 6.51
C PHE A 161 -3.51 -9.75 6.70
N GLY A 162 -4.31 -10.79 6.50
CA GLY A 162 -3.85 -12.17 6.57
C GLY A 162 -2.70 -12.47 5.61
N GLU A 163 -2.80 -12.00 4.37
CA GLU A 163 -1.72 -12.08 3.38
C GLU A 163 -0.45 -11.36 3.85
N THR A 164 -0.60 -10.17 4.43
CA THR A 164 0.52 -9.39 4.98
C THR A 164 1.26 -10.17 6.06
N ILE A 165 0.55 -10.80 6.98
CA ILE A 165 1.15 -11.65 8.02
C ILE A 165 1.83 -12.88 7.41
N LEU A 166 1.21 -13.55 6.43
CA LEU A 166 1.81 -14.69 5.74
C LEU A 166 3.09 -14.31 4.98
N HIS A 167 3.09 -13.14 4.34
CA HIS A 167 4.27 -12.60 3.67
C HIS A 167 5.41 -12.39 4.67
N LEU A 168 5.15 -11.72 5.80
CA LEU A 168 6.15 -11.53 6.85
C LEU A 168 6.62 -12.86 7.45
N ALA A 169 5.72 -13.83 7.68
CA ALA A 169 6.08 -15.15 8.19
C ALA A 169 7.04 -15.90 7.25
N LYS A 170 6.91 -15.67 5.94
CA LYS A 170 7.74 -16.30 4.90
C LYS A 170 9.07 -15.57 4.70
N GLU A 171 9.04 -14.25 4.60
CA GLU A 171 10.18 -13.45 4.16
C GLU A 171 10.98 -12.84 5.32
N LYS A 172 10.32 -12.56 6.46
CA LYS A 172 10.87 -11.86 7.63
C LYS A 172 10.34 -12.46 8.95
N PRO A 173 10.47 -13.79 9.18
CA PRO A 173 9.87 -14.47 10.32
C PRO A 173 10.29 -13.88 11.66
N ASP A 174 11.55 -13.45 11.79
CA ASP A 174 12.10 -12.90 13.04
C ASP A 174 11.41 -11.60 13.50
N LEU A 175 10.65 -10.93 12.62
CA LEU A 175 9.89 -9.73 12.99
C LEU A 175 8.57 -10.03 13.71
N ILE A 176 8.00 -11.23 13.51
CA ILE A 176 6.65 -11.55 14.00
C ILE A 176 6.56 -12.87 14.76
N MET A 177 7.57 -13.73 14.65
CA MET A 177 7.64 -14.99 15.38
C MET A 177 8.47 -14.79 16.65
N ILE A 178 7.89 -15.17 17.77
CA ILE A 178 8.63 -15.36 19.02
C ILE A 178 9.21 -16.79 19.00
N ASP A 179 10.39 -17.00 19.57
CA ASP A 179 11.24 -18.21 19.50
C ASP A 179 10.52 -19.56 19.75
N ASP A 180 9.32 -19.57 20.32
CA ASP A 180 8.53 -20.78 20.60
C ASP A 180 7.57 -21.22 19.49
N PHE A 181 7.38 -20.44 18.42
CA PHE A 181 6.52 -20.83 17.29
C PHE A 181 7.30 -21.60 16.21
N LYS A 182 7.39 -22.93 16.36
CA LYS A 182 7.75 -23.81 15.25
C LYS A 182 6.63 -23.82 14.22
N PHE A 183 6.79 -23.06 13.13
CA PHE A 183 6.01 -23.31 11.91
C PHE A 183 6.26 -24.77 11.51
N ILE A 184 5.24 -25.62 11.68
CA ILE A 184 5.20 -26.90 10.97
C ILE A 184 5.31 -26.52 9.51
N LYS A 185 6.42 -26.90 8.84
CA LYS A 185 6.62 -26.77 7.40
C LYS A 185 5.35 -27.23 6.69
N LEU A 186 4.46 -26.30 6.37
CA LEU A 186 3.34 -26.52 5.49
C LEU A 186 3.85 -26.10 4.12
N LEU A 187 3.88 -27.08 3.22
CA LEU A 187 4.31 -27.03 1.82
C LEU A 187 5.80 -27.33 1.57
N ASP A 188 6.17 -28.57 1.88
CA ASP A 188 7.03 -29.33 0.95
C ASP A 188 6.10 -29.95 -0.11
N ALA A 189 5.58 -29.11 -1.01
CA ALA A 189 4.79 -29.52 -2.17
C ALA A 189 5.71 -29.65 -3.40
N SER A 190 6.74 -30.48 -3.27
CA SER A 190 7.45 -31.05 -4.40
C SER A 190 7.38 -32.58 -4.33
N LYS A 191 6.25 -33.12 -4.76
CA LYS A 191 6.11 -34.43 -5.41
C LYS A 191 4.97 -34.37 -6.42
#